data_AF-A0A5F1HUD9-F1
#
_entry.id   AF-A0A5F1HUD9-F1
#
_cell.length_a   1.000
_cell.length_b   1.000
_cell.length_c   1.000
_cell.angle_alpha   90.00
_cell.angle_beta   90.00
_cell.angle_gamma   90.00
#
_symmetry.space_group_name_H-M   'P 1'
#
loop_
_entity.id
_entity.type
_entity.pdbx_description
1 polymer ?
#
loop_
_entity_poly.entity_id
_entity_poly.type
_entity_poly.pdbx_seq_one_letter_code
_entity_poly.pdbx_strand_id
1 'polypeptide(L)'
;MFDEEQREQEVIDFISNKIKRCRKCGNELHYKEKYYFNDRICCTCKGLKPFDAPDDIALSESCEPEPARLADEGHDARTSTERELFNRYPEWQLMNERAAKKWREEHPPEESCLPSSRSAVNSAGPLSVERINELMAKYDASEAVDIRQEELISLLWEVLYHRKINPVF
;
A
#
# COMPACT_ATOMS: atom_id res chain seq x y z
N MET A 1 25.68 -13.22 52.53
CA MET A 1 24.29 -13.16 52.03
C MET A 1 24.04 -11.87 51.22
N PHE A 2 25.07 -11.27 50.62
CA PHE A 2 24.98 -10.03 49.82
C PHE A 2 25.17 -10.27 48.30
N ASP A 3 25.64 -11.45 47.90
CA ASP A 3 25.93 -11.78 46.48
C ASP A 3 24.67 -11.99 45.62
N GLU A 4 23.54 -12.34 46.25
CA GLU A 4 22.28 -12.61 45.55
C GLU A 4 21.54 -11.30 45.25
N GLU A 5 21.38 -10.42 46.24
CA GLU A 5 20.82 -9.08 46.05
C GLU A 5 21.63 -8.23 45.04
N GLN A 6 22.97 -8.33 45.09
CA GLN A 6 23.81 -7.60 44.15
C GLN A 6 23.64 -8.10 42.72
N ARG A 7 23.51 -9.41 42.52
CA ARG A 7 23.22 -10.01 41.21
C ARG A 7 21.81 -9.66 40.70
N GLU A 8 20.82 -9.64 41.58
CA GLU A 8 19.47 -9.20 41.25
C GLU A 8 19.45 -7.73 40.80
N GLN A 9 20.20 -6.86 41.49
CA GLN A 9 20.32 -5.45 41.14
C GLN A 9 21.00 -5.27 39.76
N GLU A 10 22.07 -6.02 39.47
CA GLU A 10 22.73 -6.00 38.16
C GLU A 10 21.81 -6.46 37.03
N VAL A 11 20.96 -7.46 37.27
CA VAL A 11 19.96 -7.93 36.29
C VAL A 11 18.88 -6.87 36.07
N ILE A 12 18.39 -6.24 37.14
CA ILE A 12 17.41 -5.14 37.06
C ILE A 12 17.99 -3.96 36.27
N ASP A 13 19.24 -3.58 36.52
CA ASP A 13 19.92 -2.50 35.81
C ASP A 13 20.18 -2.84 34.34
N PHE A 14 20.52 -4.10 34.04
CA PHE A 14 20.66 -4.60 32.67
C PHE A 14 19.34 -4.53 31.90
N ILE A 15 18.24 -4.99 32.50
CA ILE A 15 16.90 -4.95 31.92
C ILE A 15 16.44 -3.50 31.74
N SER A 16 16.63 -2.67 32.76
CA SER A 16 16.36 -1.23 32.74
C SER A 16 17.06 -0.53 31.56
N ASN A 17 18.34 -0.84 31.33
CA ASN A 17 19.13 -0.28 30.23
C ASN A 17 18.65 -0.72 28.83
N LYS A 18 18.06 -1.91 28.70
CA LYS A 18 17.49 -2.41 27.43
C LYS A 18 16.11 -1.82 27.15
N ILE A 19 15.39 -1.38 28.17
CA ILE A 19 14.05 -0.81 28.05
C ILE A 19 14.16 0.68 27.69
N LYS A 20 13.88 1.01 26.42
CA LYS A 20 13.71 2.41 26.01
C LYS A 20 12.38 2.94 26.55
N ARG A 21 12.46 3.95 27.42
CA ARG A 21 11.29 4.62 28.02
C ARG A 21 10.99 5.96 27.35
N CYS A 22 9.72 6.36 27.39
CA CYS A 22 9.25 7.66 26.95
C CYS A 22 9.84 8.76 27.84
N ARG A 23 10.40 9.82 27.25
CA ARG A 23 10.98 10.94 28.02
C ARG A 23 9.95 11.75 28.82
N LYS A 24 8.67 11.73 28.41
CA LYS A 24 7.62 12.53 29.04
C LYS A 24 6.92 11.79 30.18
N CYS A 25 6.55 10.52 29.98
CA CYS A 25 5.78 9.75 30.97
C CYS A 25 6.56 8.60 31.62
N GLY A 26 7.77 8.28 31.17
CA GLY A 26 8.57 7.17 31.73
C GLY A 26 8.07 5.76 31.36
N ASN A 27 6.94 5.64 30.64
CA ASN A 27 6.43 4.36 30.18
C ASN A 27 7.39 3.70 29.19
N GLU A 28 7.47 2.38 29.20
CA GLU A 28 8.21 1.65 28.17
C GLU A 28 7.61 1.96 26.80
N LEU A 29 8.48 2.30 25.84
CA LEU A 29 8.07 2.51 24.46
C LEU A 29 7.68 1.18 23.83
N HIS A 30 6.64 1.18 23.02
CA HIS A 30 6.30 0.03 22.20
C HIS A 30 7.36 -0.20 21.12
N TYR A 31 7.53 -1.44 20.62
CA TYR A 31 8.59 -1.72 19.62
C TYR A 31 8.46 -0.85 18.37
N LYS A 32 7.23 -0.59 17.91
CA LYS A 32 6.95 0.32 16.79
C LYS A 32 7.36 1.75 17.13
N GLU A 33 7.06 2.22 18.34
CA GLU A 33 7.48 3.55 18.80
C GLU A 33 9.01 3.66 18.85
N LYS A 34 9.71 2.60 19.30
CA LYS A 34 11.18 2.53 19.29
C LYS A 34 11.77 2.63 17.87
N TYR A 35 11.02 2.21 16.84
CA TYR A 35 11.45 2.20 15.44
C TYR A 35 11.08 3.48 14.70
N TYR A 36 9.84 3.95 14.84
CA TYR A 36 9.32 5.10 14.09
C TYR A 36 9.59 6.46 14.76
N PHE A 37 9.85 6.52 16.07
CA PHE A 37 10.04 7.76 16.80
C PHE A 37 11.47 7.95 17.29
N ASN A 38 12.21 8.88 16.67
CA ASN A 38 13.58 9.24 17.04
C ASN A 38 13.67 10.01 18.37
N ASP A 39 12.60 10.69 18.76
CA ASP A 39 12.52 11.55 19.95
C ASP A 39 12.28 10.78 21.26
N ARG A 40 12.06 9.45 21.21
CA ARG A 40 11.74 8.61 22.37
C ARG A 40 10.53 9.15 23.16
N ILE A 41 9.46 9.48 22.46
CA ILE A 41 8.18 9.90 23.03
C ILE A 41 7.10 8.92 22.55
N CYS A 42 6.31 8.34 23.47
CA CYS A 42 5.24 7.40 23.13
C CYS A 42 4.09 8.09 22.39
N CYS A 43 3.26 7.31 21.70
CA CYS A 43 2.06 7.77 20.98
C CYS A 43 1.16 8.63 21.88
N THR A 44 0.87 8.17 23.11
CA THR A 44 0.01 8.90 24.05
C THR A 44 0.54 10.31 24.35
N CYS A 45 1.84 10.45 24.57
CA CYS A 45 2.48 11.75 24.82
C CYS A 45 2.63 12.62 23.56
N LYS A 46 2.40 12.05 22.37
CA LYS A 46 2.27 12.77 21.10
C LYS A 46 0.81 13.06 20.74
N GLY A 47 -0.17 12.58 21.50
CA GLY A 47 -1.59 12.68 21.16
C GLY A 47 -2.04 11.70 20.06
N LEU A 48 -1.26 10.64 19.81
CA LEU A 48 -1.58 9.58 18.84
C LEU A 48 -2.20 8.38 19.56
N LYS A 49 -3.02 7.61 18.84
CA LYS A 49 -3.56 6.33 19.33
C LYS A 49 -2.40 5.34 19.57
N PRO A 50 -2.35 4.64 20.73
CA PRO A 50 -1.37 3.59 20.97
C PRO A 50 -1.47 2.47 19.92
N PHE A 51 -0.34 1.87 19.57
CA PHE A 51 -0.31 0.77 18.57
C PHE A 51 -1.01 -0.51 19.04
N ASP A 52 -1.08 -0.73 20.36
CA ASP A 52 -1.73 -1.89 20.98
C ASP A 52 -3.15 -1.58 21.48
N ALA A 53 -3.67 -0.38 21.20
CA ALA A 53 -5.04 -0.09 21.55
C ALA A 53 -5.95 -1.01 20.72
N PRO A 54 -6.85 -1.79 21.35
CA PRO A 54 -7.91 -2.44 20.59
C PRO A 54 -8.62 -1.38 19.76
N ASP A 55 -9.08 -1.76 18.57
CA ASP A 55 -9.99 -0.93 17.80
C ASP A 55 -11.36 -0.90 18.48
N ASP A 56 -11.38 -0.25 19.65
CA ASP A 56 -12.58 0.26 20.25
C ASP A 56 -13.04 1.38 19.33
N ILE A 57 -13.95 1.00 18.43
CA ILE A 57 -14.84 1.89 17.70
C ILE A 57 -15.75 2.54 18.76
N ALA A 58 -15.18 3.44 19.57
CA ALA A 58 -15.95 4.42 20.30
C ALA A 58 -16.18 5.57 19.33
N LEU A 59 -17.24 5.43 18.54
CA LEU A 59 -17.94 6.53 17.91
C LEU A 59 -18.24 7.56 19.00
N SER A 60 -17.41 8.58 19.12
CA SER A 60 -17.80 9.82 19.77
C SER A 60 -18.77 10.51 18.83
N GLU A 61 -20.06 10.22 19.04
CA GLU A 61 -21.18 11.01 18.54
C GLU A 61 -20.90 12.49 18.81
N SER A 62 -20.67 13.24 17.74
CA SER A 62 -20.84 14.69 17.75
C SER A 62 -21.28 15.15 16.36
N CYS A 63 -22.61 15.27 16.24
CA CYS A 63 -23.35 16.24 15.44
C CYS A 63 -23.19 16.23 13.90
N GLU A 64 -24.15 15.54 13.27
CA GLU A 64 -24.99 15.98 12.12
C GLU A 64 -24.37 16.12 10.70
N PRO A 65 -25.18 15.97 9.62
CA PRO A 65 -26.51 15.34 9.49
C PRO A 65 -26.48 14.07 8.61
N GLU A 66 -27.58 13.33 8.68
CA GLU A 66 -27.89 12.13 7.89
C GLU A 66 -27.50 12.20 6.40
N PRO A 67 -27.12 11.05 5.80
CA PRO A 67 -26.57 11.02 4.47
C PRO A 67 -27.67 11.37 3.47
N ALA A 68 -27.43 12.41 2.68
CA ALA A 68 -28.09 12.53 1.40
C ALA A 68 -27.85 11.21 0.66
N ARG A 69 -28.89 10.38 0.59
CA ARG A 69 -29.02 9.28 -0.36
C ARG A 69 -28.97 9.92 -1.74
N LEU A 70 -27.78 10.20 -2.23
CA LEU A 70 -27.57 10.46 -3.63
C LEU A 70 -27.87 9.13 -4.32
N ALA A 71 -29.02 9.12 -4.99
CA ALA A 71 -29.40 8.08 -5.91
C ALA A 71 -28.23 7.84 -6.87
N ASP A 72 -27.67 6.62 -6.83
CA ASP A 72 -26.61 6.21 -7.74
C ASP A 72 -27.19 5.18 -8.71
N GLU A 73 -27.50 5.67 -9.90
CA GLU A 73 -27.83 4.89 -11.08
C GLU A 73 -26.58 4.10 -11.51
N GLY A 74 -26.37 2.89 -10.99
CA GLY A 74 -25.20 2.11 -11.42
C GLY A 74 -24.95 0.77 -10.74
N HIS A 75 -25.90 0.20 -10.01
CA HIS A 75 -25.65 -1.00 -9.18
C HIS A 75 -25.61 -2.34 -9.91
N ASP A 76 -25.85 -2.38 -11.23
CA ASP A 76 -25.86 -3.65 -11.98
C ASP A 76 -24.49 -4.09 -12.52
N ALA A 77 -23.44 -3.27 -12.37
CA ALA A 77 -22.09 -3.63 -12.86
C ALA A 77 -21.14 -4.16 -11.77
N ARG A 78 -21.56 -4.17 -10.49
CA ARG A 78 -20.69 -4.62 -9.40
C ARG A 78 -20.57 -6.13 -9.39
N THR A 79 -19.34 -6.63 -9.40
CA THR A 79 -19.03 -8.04 -9.25
C THR A 79 -19.50 -8.55 -7.88
N SER A 80 -19.69 -9.88 -7.74
CA SER A 80 -20.19 -10.48 -6.49
C SER A 80 -19.31 -10.15 -5.28
N THR A 81 -17.99 -10.10 -5.48
CA THR A 81 -16.99 -9.74 -4.48
C THR A 81 -17.08 -8.25 -4.10
N GLU A 82 -17.27 -7.35 -5.06
CA GLU A 82 -17.46 -5.93 -4.78
C GLU A 82 -18.72 -5.66 -3.96
N ARG A 83 -19.79 -6.42 -4.21
CA ARG A 83 -21.03 -6.30 -3.42
C ARG A 83 -20.83 -6.76 -1.98
N GLU A 84 -20.10 -7.86 -1.77
CA GLU A 84 -19.76 -8.34 -0.42
C GLU A 84 -18.91 -7.33 0.34
N LEU A 85 -17.87 -6.77 -0.31
CA LEU A 85 -17.02 -5.74 0.29
C LEU A 85 -17.79 -4.46 0.60
N PHE A 86 -18.71 -4.05 -0.29
CA PHE A 86 -19.56 -2.87 -0.07
C PHE A 86 -20.46 -3.05 1.14
N ASN A 87 -21.09 -4.21 1.28
CA ASN A 87 -21.94 -4.51 2.44
C ASN A 87 -21.14 -4.55 3.75
N ARG A 88 -19.89 -5.01 3.69
CA ARG A 88 -19.03 -5.13 4.87
C ARG A 88 -18.42 -3.79 5.31
N TYR A 89 -18.16 -2.88 4.37
CA TYR A 89 -17.49 -1.61 4.63
C TYR A 89 -18.12 -0.44 3.82
N PRO A 90 -19.38 -0.07 4.11
CA PRO A 90 -20.09 0.94 3.32
C PRO A 90 -19.44 2.34 3.44
N GLU A 91 -18.99 2.70 4.65
CA GLU A 91 -18.34 4.00 4.89
C GLU A 91 -17.00 4.11 4.17
N TRP A 92 -16.21 3.04 4.16
CA TRP A 92 -14.91 3.02 3.48
C TRP A 92 -15.07 3.20 1.97
N GLN A 93 -16.06 2.54 1.37
CA GLN A 93 -16.36 2.70 -0.05
C GLN A 93 -16.82 4.12 -0.38
N LEU A 94 -17.69 4.71 0.45
CA LEU A 94 -18.11 6.10 0.30
C LEU A 94 -16.90 7.06 0.38
N MET A 95 -15.97 6.80 1.29
CA MET A 95 -14.75 7.60 1.43
C MET A 95 -13.82 7.43 0.22
N ASN A 96 -13.70 6.22 -0.34
CA ASN A 96 -12.95 5.98 -1.57
C ASN A 96 -13.58 6.69 -2.77
N GLU A 97 -14.91 6.62 -2.93
CA GLU A 97 -15.63 7.31 -4.00
C GLU A 97 -15.45 8.84 -3.89
N ARG A 98 -15.53 9.39 -2.67
CA ARG A 98 -15.24 10.80 -2.39
C ARG A 98 -13.79 11.15 -2.71
N ALA A 99 -12.83 10.32 -2.33
CA ALA A 99 -11.42 10.54 -2.61
C ALA A 99 -11.14 10.49 -4.11
N ALA A 100 -11.72 9.53 -4.85
CA ALA A 100 -11.61 9.43 -6.30
C ALA A 100 -12.25 10.63 -7.01
N LYS A 101 -13.37 11.14 -6.48
CA LYS A 101 -13.99 12.37 -6.99
C LYS A 101 -13.09 13.58 -6.78
N LYS A 102 -12.59 13.80 -5.55
CA LYS A 102 -11.65 14.88 -5.23
C LYS A 102 -10.40 14.81 -6.09
N TRP A 103 -9.84 13.61 -6.26
CA TRP A 103 -8.67 13.40 -7.11
C TRP A 103 -8.94 13.81 -8.56
N ARG A 104 -10.09 13.44 -9.13
CA ARG A 104 -10.49 13.86 -10.49
C ARG A 104 -10.76 15.36 -10.61
N GLU A 105 -11.26 16.00 -9.55
CA GLU A 105 -11.45 17.45 -9.50
C GLU A 105 -10.11 18.20 -9.43
N GLU A 106 -9.16 17.68 -8.65
CA GLU A 106 -7.80 18.21 -8.50
C GLU A 106 -6.89 17.91 -9.70
N HIS A 107 -7.21 16.85 -10.44
CA HIS A 107 -6.52 16.42 -11.66
C HIS A 107 -7.55 16.38 -12.79
N PRO A 108 -8.01 17.55 -13.27
CA PRO A 108 -8.88 17.59 -14.43
C PRO A 108 -8.20 16.79 -15.54
N PRO A 109 -8.92 15.88 -16.21
CA PRO A 109 -8.37 15.26 -17.39
C PRO A 109 -8.01 16.39 -18.34
N GLU A 110 -6.73 16.48 -18.74
CA GLU A 110 -6.35 17.37 -19.82
C GLU A 110 -7.29 17.05 -20.99
N GLU A 111 -7.97 18.07 -21.53
CA GLU A 111 -8.73 17.96 -22.76
C GLU A 111 -7.75 17.69 -23.92
N SER A 112 -7.18 16.49 -23.93
CA SER A 112 -6.50 15.90 -25.06
C SER A 112 -7.39 14.75 -25.54
N CYS A 113 -8.20 15.16 -26.50
CA CYS A 113 -8.91 14.35 -27.46
C CYS A 113 -8.09 13.12 -27.88
N LEU A 114 -8.31 11.96 -27.26
CA LEU A 114 -8.32 10.67 -27.92
C LEU A 114 -9.34 9.80 -27.16
N PRO A 115 -10.25 9.08 -27.85
CA PRO A 115 -11.02 8.06 -27.18
C PRO A 115 -10.04 7.13 -26.48
N SER A 116 -10.43 6.62 -25.32
CA SER A 116 -9.86 5.38 -24.78
C SER A 116 -10.11 4.30 -25.82
N SER A 117 -9.24 4.28 -26.83
CA SER A 117 -8.89 3.10 -27.56
C SER A 117 -8.41 2.19 -26.44
N ARG A 118 -9.30 1.31 -25.99
CA ARG A 118 -8.94 -0.11 -25.96
C ARG A 118 -8.09 -0.31 -27.20
N SER A 119 -6.76 -0.12 -27.05
CA SER A 119 -5.83 -0.27 -28.14
C SER A 119 -6.17 -1.65 -28.66
N ALA A 120 -6.64 -1.66 -29.90
CA ALA A 120 -7.07 -2.86 -30.55
C ALA A 120 -6.01 -3.91 -30.24
N VAL A 121 -6.39 -4.90 -29.43
CA VAL A 121 -5.74 -6.20 -29.39
C VAL A 121 -5.82 -6.65 -30.84
N ASN A 122 -4.83 -6.28 -31.64
CA ASN A 122 -4.60 -6.61 -33.05
C ASN A 122 -3.51 -5.66 -33.58
N SER A 123 -2.26 -6.11 -33.47
CA SER A 123 -1.08 -5.78 -34.30
C SER A 123 0.21 -5.62 -33.48
N ALA A 124 0.51 -6.58 -32.61
CA ALA A 124 1.90 -6.96 -32.40
C ALA A 124 2.01 -8.40 -32.86
N GLY A 125 2.49 -8.61 -34.09
CA GLY A 125 2.95 -9.92 -34.50
C GLY A 125 4.02 -10.42 -33.52
N PRO A 126 4.27 -11.73 -33.45
CA PRO A 126 5.37 -12.27 -32.65
C PRO A 126 6.66 -11.48 -32.96
N LEU A 127 7.39 -11.12 -31.90
CA LEU A 127 8.67 -10.43 -32.03
C LEU A 127 9.57 -11.20 -32.98
N SER A 128 10.06 -10.54 -34.03
CA SER A 128 10.93 -11.19 -34.98
C SER A 128 12.29 -11.50 -34.32
N VAL A 129 12.93 -12.58 -34.77
CA VAL A 129 14.24 -12.99 -34.25
C VAL A 129 15.29 -11.90 -34.50
N GLU A 130 15.19 -11.18 -35.62
CA GLU A 130 16.07 -10.05 -35.95
C GLU A 130 15.94 -8.93 -34.93
N ARG A 131 14.72 -8.64 -34.47
CA ARG A 131 14.47 -7.61 -33.46
C ARG A 131 15.05 -8.02 -32.10
N ILE A 132 14.92 -9.28 -31.71
CA ILE A 132 15.52 -9.79 -30.47
C ILE A 132 17.04 -9.68 -30.52
N ASN A 133 17.66 -10.04 -31.66
CA ASN A 133 19.10 -9.92 -31.85
C ASN A 133 19.58 -8.46 -31.80
N GLU A 134 18.81 -7.52 -32.35
CA GLU A 134 19.11 -6.08 -32.25
C GLU A 134 19.07 -5.60 -30.80
N LEU A 135 18.05 -5.99 -30.03
CA LEU A 135 17.93 -5.65 -28.61
C LEU A 135 19.08 -6.22 -27.80
N MET A 136 19.48 -7.47 -28.07
CA MET A 136 20.64 -8.10 -27.45
C MET A 136 21.95 -7.39 -27.81
N ALA A 137 22.15 -7.04 -29.08
CA ALA A 137 23.35 -6.34 -29.52
C ALA A 137 23.50 -4.96 -28.85
N LYS A 138 22.40 -4.21 -28.69
CA LYS A 138 22.40 -2.94 -27.95
C LYS A 138 22.72 -3.13 -26.47
N TYR A 139 22.16 -4.18 -25.86
CA TYR A 139 22.47 -4.54 -24.47
C TYR A 139 23.96 -4.89 -24.30
N ASP A 140 24.52 -5.72 -25.18
CA ASP A 140 25.92 -6.13 -25.16
C ASP A 140 26.87 -4.94 -25.42
N ALA A 141 26.44 -3.98 -26.26
CA ALA A 141 27.15 -2.74 -26.52
C ALA A 141 27.01 -1.70 -25.37
N SER A 142 26.27 -2.01 -24.30
CA SER A 142 25.95 -1.08 -23.20
C SER A 142 25.23 0.20 -23.66
N GLU A 143 24.50 0.11 -24.77
CA GLU A 143 23.67 1.19 -25.32
C GLU A 143 22.26 1.16 -24.70
N ALA A 144 21.54 2.27 -24.82
CA ALA A 144 20.15 2.34 -24.37
C ALA A 144 19.26 1.41 -25.20
N VAL A 145 18.63 0.43 -24.54
CA VAL A 145 17.71 -0.52 -25.17
C VAL A 145 16.31 0.10 -25.24
N ASP A 146 15.91 0.49 -26.45
CA ASP A 146 14.56 0.99 -26.73
C ASP A 146 13.62 -0.19 -27.03
N ILE A 147 12.85 -0.59 -26.00
CA ILE A 147 11.87 -1.69 -26.06
C ILE A 147 10.48 -1.16 -25.70
N ARG A 148 9.47 -1.53 -26.50
CA ARG A 148 8.08 -1.14 -26.24
C ARG A 148 7.48 -2.01 -25.13
N GLN A 149 6.46 -1.47 -24.44
CA GLN A 149 5.79 -2.19 -23.36
C GLN A 149 5.19 -3.53 -23.84
N GLU A 150 4.60 -3.55 -25.03
CA GLU A 150 3.98 -4.75 -25.61
C GLU A 150 5.03 -5.83 -25.91
N GLU A 151 6.19 -5.41 -26.43
CA GLU A 151 7.32 -6.30 -26.73
C GLU A 151 7.88 -6.93 -25.45
N LEU A 152 8.02 -6.13 -24.39
CA LEU A 152 8.45 -6.60 -23.07
C LEU A 152 7.45 -7.58 -22.47
N ILE A 153 6.15 -7.30 -22.58
CA ILE A 153 5.08 -8.21 -22.13
C ILE A 153 5.14 -9.52 -22.90
N SER A 154 5.27 -9.48 -24.23
CA SER A 154 5.38 -10.69 -25.06
C SER A 154 6.59 -11.55 -24.67
N LEU A 155 7.77 -10.95 -24.50
CA LEU A 155 8.97 -11.67 -24.05
C LEU A 155 8.78 -12.28 -22.67
N LEU A 156 8.17 -11.54 -21.74
CA LEU A 156 7.91 -12.03 -20.39
C LEU A 156 7.00 -13.26 -20.41
N TRP A 157 5.91 -13.21 -21.18
CA TRP A 157 4.99 -14.34 -21.33
C TRP A 157 5.66 -15.58 -21.93
N GLU A 158 6.48 -15.40 -22.97
CA GLU A 158 7.22 -16.49 -23.60
C GLU A 158 8.20 -17.15 -22.62
N VAL A 159 8.94 -16.34 -21.84
CA VAL A 159 9.85 -16.84 -20.80
C VAL A 159 9.10 -17.61 -19.71
N LEU A 160 7.98 -17.06 -19.20
CA LEU A 160 7.17 -17.71 -18.18
C LEU A 160 6.60 -19.05 -18.68
N TYR A 161 6.11 -19.08 -19.93
CA TYR A 161 5.60 -20.27 -20.59
C TYR A 161 6.68 -21.35 -20.71
N HIS A 162 7.86 -21.02 -21.25
CA HIS A 162 8.96 -21.97 -21.41
C HIS A 162 9.51 -22.48 -20.07
N ARG A 163 9.47 -21.64 -19.03
CA ARG A 163 9.92 -22.01 -17.67
C ARG A 163 8.84 -22.69 -16.84
N LYS A 164 7.62 -22.87 -17.37
CA LYS A 164 6.46 -23.43 -16.66
C LYS A 164 6.17 -22.69 -15.34
N ILE A 165 6.43 -21.39 -15.30
CA ILE A 165 6.12 -20.55 -14.16
C ILE A 165 4.67 -20.09 -14.36
N ASN A 166 3.76 -20.53 -13.49
CA ASN A 166 2.39 -20.04 -13.52
C ASN A 166 2.35 -18.59 -13.05
N PRO A 167 1.94 -17.63 -13.90
CA PRO A 167 1.70 -16.28 -13.45
C PRO A 167 0.41 -16.27 -12.64
N VAL A 168 0.54 -16.28 -11.32
CA VAL A 168 -0.57 -15.94 -10.42
C VAL A 168 -0.61 -14.42 -10.37
N PHE A 169 -1.43 -13.82 -11.23
CA PHE A 169 -1.81 -12.41 -11.17
C PHE A 169 -3.21 -12.28 -10.59
#